data_AF-A0A6N1YC70-F1
#
_entry.id   AF-A0A6N1YC70-F1
#
_cell.length_a   1.000
_cell.length_b   1.000
_cell.length_c   1.000
_cell.angle_alpha   90.00
_cell.angle_beta   90.00
_cell.angle_gamma   90.00
#
_symmetry.space_group_name_H-M   'P 1'
#
loop_
_entity.id
_entity.type
_entity.pdbx_description
1 polymer ?
#
loop_
_entity_poly.entity_id
_entity_poly.type
_entity_poly.pdbx_seq_one_letter_code
_entity_poly.pdbx_strand_id
1 'polypeptide(L)'
;MKIGRNDPCPCGSGKKYKYCCLSASSAVSDELTELLSDQEFDSIEELQAVTDTLVAKQNHKPHDDFLGLSSEQVFRMLNFAFDTPELFQFSEQLLIEPSAPILMLIEGIISAIDETGLQATKANGNLPQKLCRDVWSDYNKLYVDPDFSGVHKVNKEDDFFELHVARITLELAGFLRKTKGRFYVTKKYQKIDNNFGVKGIYPIIFKTYCRKFNWGYWDRYSDTPLIQQSFLFALYLLKQHGEKMTFTSVYEDDFLRAFPMVLDEMEEGSYFSPEESFRHCYCFRVCQRFLVFLGLAELEVIKGDKDYTKQYKIKRTPLFDAVVHFNFLDPKNYKTMHSNIHKGNLH
;
A
#
# COMPACT_ATOMS: atom_id res chain seq x y z
N MET A 1 26.52 -9.98 25.31
CA MET A 1 25.26 -10.51 25.88
C MET A 1 24.83 -11.72 25.06
N LYS A 2 24.49 -12.86 25.69
CA LYS A 2 23.90 -14.02 24.98
C LYS A 2 22.38 -13.92 25.06
N ILE A 3 21.71 -13.87 23.93
CA ILE A 3 20.25 -13.85 23.83
C ILE A 3 19.72 -15.26 24.09
N GLY A 4 18.74 -15.38 25.00
CA GLY A 4 18.09 -16.63 25.35
C GLY A 4 17.17 -17.13 24.25
N ARG A 5 17.07 -18.45 24.06
CA ARG A 5 16.26 -19.09 22.99
C ARG A 5 14.78 -18.67 23.01
N ASN A 6 14.22 -18.32 24.17
CA ASN A 6 12.83 -17.90 24.31
C ASN A 6 12.64 -16.38 24.33
N ASP A 7 13.72 -15.59 24.29
CA ASP A 7 13.65 -14.13 24.28
C ASP A 7 13.13 -13.65 22.92
N PRO A 8 12.56 -12.43 22.82
CA PRO A 8 12.22 -11.83 21.52
C PRO A 8 13.44 -11.80 20.59
N CYS A 9 13.29 -12.15 19.30
CA CYS A 9 14.44 -12.10 18.39
C CYS A 9 14.94 -10.65 18.24
N PRO A 10 16.26 -10.38 18.36
CA PRO A 10 16.87 -9.07 18.14
C PRO A 10 16.69 -8.49 16.73
N CYS A 11 16.19 -9.25 15.75
CA CYS A 11 15.89 -8.71 14.41
C CYS A 11 14.58 -7.90 14.35
N GLY A 12 13.86 -7.76 15.47
CA GLY A 12 12.57 -7.07 15.53
C GLY A 12 11.38 -7.91 15.11
N SER A 13 11.55 -9.19 14.75
CA SER A 13 10.46 -10.00 14.22
C SER A 13 9.32 -10.36 15.19
N GLY A 14 9.33 -9.89 16.44
CA GLY A 14 8.34 -10.24 17.47
C GLY A 14 8.27 -11.74 17.87
N LYS A 15 8.89 -12.64 17.10
CA LYS A 15 8.96 -14.09 17.37
C LYS A 15 10.03 -14.38 18.42
N LYS A 16 9.85 -15.46 19.19
CA LYS A 16 10.92 -15.99 20.06
C LYS A 16 12.16 -16.30 19.23
N TYR A 17 13.35 -15.99 19.73
CA TYR A 17 14.62 -16.13 19.04
C TYR A 17 14.79 -17.50 18.38
N LYS A 18 14.38 -18.58 19.06
CA LYS A 18 14.41 -19.97 18.55
C LYS A 18 13.53 -20.27 17.33
N TYR A 19 12.51 -19.47 17.06
CA TYR A 19 11.58 -19.65 15.94
C TYR A 19 11.74 -18.56 14.87
N CYS A 20 12.79 -17.75 14.97
CA CYS A 20 13.10 -16.75 13.97
C CYS A 20 14.57 -16.84 13.60
N CYS A 21 15.39 -15.96 14.15
CA CYS A 21 16.76 -15.81 13.69
C CYS A 21 17.61 -17.01 14.02
N LEU A 22 17.35 -17.69 15.14
CA LEU A 22 18.09 -18.90 15.47
C LEU A 22 17.72 -20.08 14.55
N SER A 23 16.46 -20.21 14.12
CA SER A 23 16.02 -21.27 13.20
C SER A 23 16.39 -20.97 11.74
N ALA A 24 16.32 -19.70 11.34
CA ALA A 24 16.78 -19.24 10.02
C ALA A 24 18.31 -19.33 9.92
N SER A 25 19.04 -18.90 10.97
CA SER A 25 20.48 -19.08 11.05
C SER A 25 20.86 -20.55 11.18
N SER A 26 20.11 -21.42 11.86
CA SER A 26 20.45 -22.85 11.91
C SER A 26 20.26 -23.50 10.55
N ALA A 27 19.17 -23.23 9.82
CA ALA A 27 18.96 -23.83 8.50
C ALA A 27 20.01 -23.37 7.46
N VAL A 28 20.32 -22.06 7.42
CA VAL A 28 21.39 -21.54 6.55
C VAL A 28 22.76 -21.99 7.03
N SER A 29 22.99 -22.06 8.34
CA SER A 29 24.25 -22.56 8.92
C SER A 29 24.43 -24.05 8.66
N ASP A 30 23.39 -24.87 8.67
CA ASP A 30 23.49 -26.31 8.45
C ASP A 30 23.77 -26.61 6.97
N GLU A 31 23.05 -25.97 6.02
CA GLU A 31 23.34 -26.08 4.57
C GLU A 31 24.73 -25.49 4.22
N LEU A 32 25.11 -24.37 4.84
CA LEU A 32 26.44 -23.80 4.69
C LEU A 32 27.51 -24.71 5.30
N THR A 33 27.28 -25.29 6.47
CA THR A 33 28.25 -26.21 7.12
C THR A 33 28.42 -27.49 6.31
N GLU A 34 27.34 -28.01 5.71
CA GLU A 34 27.37 -29.18 4.81
C GLU A 34 28.17 -28.88 3.52
N LEU A 35 27.94 -27.72 2.90
CA LEU A 35 28.73 -27.28 1.74
C LEU A 35 30.19 -26.98 2.07
N LEU A 36 30.47 -26.44 3.25
CA LEU A 36 31.83 -26.21 3.74
C LEU A 36 32.54 -27.50 4.13
N SER A 37 31.80 -28.57 4.46
CA SER A 37 32.39 -29.88 4.74
C SER A 37 32.68 -30.71 3.48
N ASP A 38 31.97 -30.44 2.38
CA ASP A 38 32.09 -31.20 1.13
C ASP A 38 32.99 -30.55 0.06
N GLN A 39 33.45 -29.30 0.27
CA GLN A 39 34.31 -28.58 -0.67
C GLN A 39 35.56 -28.00 0.00
N GLU A 40 36.72 -28.22 -0.62
CA GLU A 40 37.93 -27.43 -0.37
C GLU A 40 37.86 -26.15 -1.21
N PHE A 41 38.09 -24.99 -0.58
CA PHE A 41 38.10 -23.69 -1.26
C PHE A 41 39.53 -23.21 -1.42
N ASP A 42 39.92 -22.83 -2.63
CA ASP A 42 41.28 -22.40 -2.95
C ASP A 42 41.53 -20.93 -2.54
N SER A 43 40.46 -20.16 -2.27
CA SER A 43 40.55 -18.76 -1.86
C SER A 43 39.34 -18.26 -1.05
N ILE A 44 39.53 -17.14 -0.35
CA ILE A 44 38.44 -16.42 0.34
C ILE A 44 37.40 -15.89 -0.67
N GLU A 45 37.82 -15.55 -1.88
CA GLU A 45 36.95 -15.06 -2.94
C GLU A 45 36.00 -16.14 -3.44
N GLU A 46 36.47 -17.38 -3.54
CA GLU A 46 35.66 -18.55 -3.89
C GLU A 46 34.63 -18.86 -2.78
N LEU A 47 35.07 -18.83 -1.52
CA LEU A 47 34.19 -18.98 -0.35
C LEU A 47 33.09 -17.90 -0.32
N GLN A 48 33.44 -16.65 -0.64
CA GLN A 48 32.49 -15.54 -0.72
C GLN A 48 31.47 -15.76 -1.85
N ALA A 49 31.92 -16.17 -3.04
CA ALA A 49 31.04 -16.45 -4.17
C ALA A 49 30.04 -17.59 -3.90
N VAL A 50 30.48 -18.65 -3.22
CA VAL A 50 29.60 -19.75 -2.80
C VAL A 50 28.61 -19.31 -1.73
N THR A 51 29.06 -18.51 -0.76
CA THR A 51 28.18 -17.92 0.26
C THR A 51 27.13 -17.00 -0.36
N ASP A 52 27.52 -16.14 -1.30
CA ASP A 52 26.61 -15.24 -2.01
C ASP A 52 25.57 -16.03 -2.82
N THR A 53 25.99 -17.12 -3.47
CA THR A 53 25.09 -18.02 -4.21
C THR A 53 24.07 -18.69 -3.29
N LEU A 54 24.50 -19.14 -2.10
CA LEU A 54 23.61 -19.73 -1.10
C LEU A 54 22.60 -18.72 -0.55
N VAL A 55 23.06 -17.52 -0.20
CA VAL A 55 22.19 -16.44 0.27
C VAL A 55 21.18 -16.06 -0.81
N ALA A 56 21.62 -15.95 -2.08
CA ALA A 56 20.72 -15.69 -3.20
C ALA A 56 19.68 -16.82 -3.36
N LYS A 57 20.09 -18.09 -3.33
CA LYS A 57 19.19 -19.24 -3.40
C LYS A 57 18.12 -19.19 -2.29
N GLN A 58 18.52 -18.85 -1.07
CA GLN A 58 17.58 -18.72 0.05
C GLN A 58 16.64 -17.52 -0.11
N ASN A 59 17.13 -16.38 -0.59
CA ASN A 59 16.32 -15.18 -0.82
C ASN A 59 15.30 -15.34 -1.96
N HIS A 60 15.55 -16.28 -2.88
CA HIS A 60 14.62 -16.64 -3.96
C HIS A 60 13.61 -17.74 -3.57
N LYS A 61 13.77 -18.36 -2.40
CA LYS A 61 12.84 -19.41 -1.93
C LYS A 61 11.50 -18.80 -1.49
N PRO A 62 10.36 -19.32 -1.98
CA PRO A 62 9.02 -18.97 -1.48
C PRO A 62 8.88 -19.20 0.02
N HIS A 63 8.18 -18.29 0.71
CA HIS A 63 7.91 -18.38 2.14
C HIS A 63 6.40 -18.32 2.44
N ASP A 64 5.91 -19.20 3.32
CA ASP A 64 4.49 -19.26 3.70
C ASP A 64 4.03 -17.97 4.41
N ASP A 65 4.88 -17.40 5.27
CA ASP A 65 4.64 -16.07 5.88
C ASP A 65 4.44 -14.94 4.85
N PHE A 66 4.91 -15.10 3.61
CA PHE A 66 4.69 -14.15 2.51
C PHE A 66 3.70 -14.69 1.46
N LEU A 67 2.90 -15.68 1.84
CA LEU A 67 1.92 -16.36 0.98
C LEU A 67 2.54 -16.81 -0.36
N GLY A 68 3.74 -17.39 -0.30
CA GLY A 68 4.45 -17.93 -1.46
C GLY A 68 5.35 -16.94 -2.20
N LEU A 69 5.49 -15.70 -1.74
CA LEU A 69 6.55 -14.82 -2.22
C LEU A 69 7.89 -15.15 -1.56
N SER A 70 8.98 -14.83 -2.26
CA SER A 70 10.33 -14.90 -1.71
C SER A 70 10.72 -13.60 -1.01
N SER A 71 11.73 -13.66 -0.14
CA SER A 71 12.27 -12.48 0.55
C SER A 71 12.73 -11.40 -0.43
N GLU A 72 13.36 -11.79 -1.55
CA GLU A 72 13.74 -10.85 -2.62
C GLU A 72 12.52 -10.17 -3.25
N GLN A 73 11.44 -10.91 -3.51
CA GLN A 73 10.21 -10.33 -4.07
C GLN A 73 9.58 -9.32 -3.12
N VAL A 74 9.49 -9.65 -1.83
CA VAL A 74 8.98 -8.72 -0.81
C VAL A 74 9.89 -7.50 -0.68
N PHE A 75 11.21 -7.70 -0.65
CA PHE A 75 12.18 -6.60 -0.62
C PHE A 75 12.02 -5.65 -1.82
N ARG A 76 11.82 -6.19 -3.04
CA ARG A 76 11.52 -5.40 -4.23
C ARG A 76 10.20 -4.64 -4.11
N MET A 77 9.17 -5.26 -3.55
CA MET A 77 7.87 -4.61 -3.34
C MET A 77 7.96 -3.42 -2.38
N LEU A 78 8.78 -3.51 -1.34
CA LEU A 78 8.95 -2.45 -0.33
C LEU A 78 9.81 -1.27 -0.82
N ASN A 79 10.82 -1.55 -1.65
CA ASN A 79 11.85 -0.56 -1.98
C ASN A 79 11.81 -0.08 -3.44
N PHE A 80 11.27 -0.89 -4.34
CA PHE A 80 11.30 -0.70 -5.79
C PHE A 80 9.92 -0.88 -6.44
N ALA A 81 8.87 -0.43 -5.73
CA ALA A 81 7.47 -0.67 -6.07
C ALA A 81 7.04 -0.17 -7.46
N PHE A 82 7.79 0.70 -8.13
CA PHE A 82 7.52 1.13 -9.51
C PHE A 82 8.68 0.85 -10.48
N ASP A 83 9.73 0.19 -9.98
CA ASP A 83 11.00 -0.03 -10.67
C ASP A 83 11.30 -1.53 -10.81
N THR A 84 10.27 -2.39 -10.73
CA THR A 84 10.37 -3.86 -10.83
C THR A 84 9.31 -4.46 -11.78
N PRO A 85 9.29 -4.06 -13.08
CA PRO A 85 8.29 -4.49 -14.06
C PRO A 85 8.24 -6.01 -14.31
N GLU A 86 9.28 -6.74 -13.95
CA GLU A 86 9.37 -8.20 -14.01
C GLU A 86 8.49 -8.90 -12.96
N LEU A 87 8.16 -8.24 -11.84
CA LEU A 87 7.29 -8.78 -10.79
C LEU A 87 5.89 -8.17 -10.83
N PHE A 88 5.79 -6.86 -11.10
CA PHE A 88 4.53 -6.14 -11.09
C PHE A 88 4.56 -4.93 -12.02
N GLN A 89 3.45 -4.65 -12.68
CA GLN A 89 3.31 -3.52 -13.59
C GLN A 89 2.04 -2.74 -13.27
N PHE A 90 2.16 -1.41 -13.32
CA PHE A 90 1.03 -0.51 -13.20
C PHE A 90 0.67 0.05 -14.57
N SER A 91 -0.61 0.07 -14.88
CA SER A 91 -1.11 0.62 -16.13
C SER A 91 -0.84 2.12 -16.21
N GLU A 92 -0.12 2.59 -17.23
CA GLU A 92 0.05 4.03 -17.49
C GLU A 92 -1.23 4.68 -18.03
N GLN A 93 -2.12 3.86 -18.59
CA GLN A 93 -3.46 4.23 -19.05
C GLN A 93 -4.39 3.04 -18.79
N LEU A 94 -5.53 3.30 -18.16
CA LEU A 94 -6.50 2.25 -17.87
C LEU A 94 -7.28 1.84 -19.13
N LEU A 95 -7.65 0.56 -19.20
CA LEU A 95 -8.52 0.03 -20.27
C LEU A 95 -10.00 0.28 -19.98
N ILE A 96 -10.37 0.36 -18.70
CA ILE A 96 -11.72 0.65 -18.22
C ILE A 96 -11.83 2.09 -17.72
N GLU A 97 -13.05 2.63 -17.68
CA GLU A 97 -13.30 3.87 -16.95
C GLU A 97 -13.22 3.61 -15.43
N PRO A 98 -12.29 4.24 -14.69
CA PRO A 98 -12.21 4.07 -13.25
C PRO A 98 -13.39 4.75 -12.54
N SER A 99 -13.89 4.07 -11.51
CA SER A 99 -14.81 4.65 -10.53
C SER A 99 -14.20 4.49 -9.14
N ALA A 100 -14.03 5.60 -8.43
CA ALA A 100 -13.42 5.62 -7.11
C ALA A 100 -13.91 6.84 -6.31
N PRO A 101 -14.03 6.73 -4.97
CA PRO A 101 -14.38 7.85 -4.11
C PRO A 101 -13.50 9.09 -4.35
N ILE A 102 -12.18 8.91 -4.47
CA ILE A 102 -11.25 10.03 -4.73
C ILE A 102 -11.54 10.74 -6.06
N LEU A 103 -12.00 10.02 -7.09
CA LEU A 103 -12.28 10.60 -8.41
C LEU A 103 -13.54 11.48 -8.38
N MET A 104 -14.56 11.12 -7.60
CA MET A 104 -15.72 11.99 -7.38
C MET A 104 -15.33 13.32 -6.75
N LEU A 105 -14.41 13.28 -5.78
CA LEU A 105 -13.91 14.49 -5.11
C LEU A 105 -13.05 15.35 -6.04
N ILE A 106 -12.17 14.70 -6.82
CA ILE A 106 -11.37 15.37 -7.84
C ILE A 106 -12.27 16.05 -8.86
N GLU A 107 -13.28 15.35 -9.38
CA GLU A 107 -14.25 15.91 -10.33
C GLU A 107 -14.93 17.15 -9.76
N GLY A 108 -15.42 17.07 -8.51
CA GLY A 108 -16.00 18.22 -7.82
C GLY A 108 -15.07 19.44 -7.73
N ILE A 109 -13.77 19.22 -7.44
CA ILE A 109 -12.77 20.29 -7.39
C ILE A 109 -12.52 20.87 -8.79
N ILE A 110 -12.30 20.02 -9.79
CA ILE A 110 -11.94 20.43 -11.15
C ILE A 110 -13.10 21.18 -11.81
N SER A 111 -14.32 20.66 -11.70
CA SER A 111 -15.53 21.30 -12.25
C SER A 111 -15.85 22.67 -11.64
N ALA A 112 -15.32 22.98 -10.45
CA ALA A 112 -15.49 24.28 -9.81
C ALA A 112 -14.46 25.34 -10.24
N ILE A 113 -13.45 24.97 -11.04
CA ILE A 113 -12.38 25.87 -11.47
C ILE A 113 -12.68 26.38 -12.89
N ASP A 114 -13.00 27.67 -12.99
CA ASP A 114 -13.16 28.36 -14.27
C ASP A 114 -11.82 28.89 -14.83
N GLU A 115 -11.87 29.58 -15.98
CA GLU A 115 -10.72 30.20 -16.63
C GLU A 115 -10.00 31.24 -15.74
N THR A 116 -10.72 31.86 -14.81
CA THR A 116 -10.18 32.84 -13.88
C THR A 116 -9.60 32.20 -12.61
N GLY A 117 -9.91 30.92 -12.36
CA GLY A 117 -9.50 30.14 -11.20
C GLY A 117 -10.50 30.18 -10.05
N LEU A 118 -10.51 29.14 -9.23
CA LEU A 118 -11.37 29.06 -8.05
C LEU A 118 -10.77 29.88 -6.90
N GLN A 119 -11.52 30.83 -6.35
CA GLN A 119 -11.07 31.61 -5.20
C GLN A 119 -10.82 30.69 -3.99
N ALA A 120 -9.65 30.75 -3.37
CA ALA A 120 -9.40 30.11 -2.08
C ALA A 120 -9.91 30.98 -0.93
N THR A 121 -10.18 30.38 0.22
CA THR A 121 -10.54 31.12 1.44
C THR A 121 -9.38 32.01 1.90
N LYS A 122 -9.67 33.20 2.45
CA LYS A 122 -8.60 34.14 2.86
C LYS A 122 -7.82 33.70 4.09
N ALA A 123 -8.45 32.96 5.01
CA ALA A 123 -7.85 32.58 6.28
C ALA A 123 -6.74 31.52 6.10
N ASN A 124 -7.11 30.36 5.56
CA ASN A 124 -6.22 29.21 5.45
C ASN A 124 -5.89 28.87 3.98
N GLY A 125 -6.56 29.53 3.04
CA GLY A 125 -6.42 29.22 1.62
C GLY A 125 -6.94 27.82 1.25
N ASN A 126 -7.93 27.36 2.00
CA ASN A 126 -8.74 26.18 1.74
C ASN A 126 -9.75 26.40 0.61
N LEU A 127 -10.39 25.34 0.15
CA LEU A 127 -11.53 25.35 -0.76
C LEU A 127 -12.71 26.15 -0.17
N PRO A 128 -13.50 26.85 -1.01
CA PRO A 128 -14.69 27.57 -0.56
C PRO A 128 -15.73 26.68 0.09
N GLN A 129 -16.44 27.24 1.09
CA GLN A 129 -17.54 26.58 1.77
C GLN A 129 -18.61 26.04 0.81
N LYS A 130 -18.97 26.83 -0.22
CA LYS A 130 -19.99 26.42 -1.19
C LYS A 130 -19.59 25.11 -1.88
N LEU A 131 -18.35 25.04 -2.39
CA LEU A 131 -17.81 23.83 -3.00
C LEU A 131 -17.83 22.64 -2.03
N CYS A 132 -17.39 22.85 -0.79
CA CYS A 132 -17.36 21.79 0.22
C CYS A 132 -18.75 21.20 0.47
N ARG A 133 -19.79 22.05 0.55
CA ARG A 133 -21.18 21.62 0.75
C ARG A 133 -21.74 20.90 -0.47
N ASP A 134 -21.50 21.45 -1.66
CA ASP A 134 -22.01 20.90 -2.92
C ASP A 134 -21.43 19.49 -3.14
N VAL A 135 -20.12 19.32 -2.98
CA VAL A 135 -19.47 17.99 -3.13
C VAL A 135 -19.86 17.04 -2.00
N TRP A 136 -19.97 17.53 -0.76
CA TRP A 136 -20.42 16.71 0.36
C TRP A 136 -21.81 16.12 0.11
N SER A 137 -22.74 16.91 -0.42
CA SER A 137 -24.12 16.49 -0.72
C SER A 137 -24.19 15.21 -1.53
N ASP A 138 -23.31 15.05 -2.52
CA ASP A 138 -23.29 13.86 -3.37
C ASP A 138 -22.42 12.75 -2.81
N TYR A 139 -21.27 13.10 -2.21
CA TYR A 139 -20.36 12.13 -1.59
C TYR A 139 -21.03 11.36 -0.44
N ASN A 140 -21.77 12.06 0.44
CA ASN A 140 -22.36 11.44 1.62
C ASN A 140 -23.41 10.36 1.29
N LYS A 141 -24.12 10.51 0.17
CA LYS A 141 -25.17 9.56 -0.26
C LYS A 141 -24.59 8.20 -0.64
N LEU A 142 -23.32 8.15 -1.03
CA LEU A 142 -22.69 6.98 -1.63
C LEU A 142 -21.67 6.33 -0.71
N TYR A 143 -20.93 7.13 0.07
CA TYR A 143 -19.73 6.66 0.76
C TYR A 143 -19.76 6.84 2.27
N VAL A 144 -20.81 7.44 2.83
CA VAL A 144 -20.90 7.75 4.26
C VAL A 144 -22.04 6.94 4.89
N ASP A 145 -21.77 6.37 6.06
CA ASP A 145 -22.76 5.68 6.86
C ASP A 145 -23.96 6.61 7.14
N PRO A 146 -25.21 6.21 6.84
CA PRO A 146 -26.39 7.04 7.05
C PRO A 146 -26.51 7.57 8.48
N ASP A 147 -26.14 6.78 9.48
CA ASP A 147 -26.20 7.13 10.90
C ASP A 147 -25.25 8.32 11.20
N PHE A 148 -24.09 8.36 10.54
CA PHE A 148 -23.13 9.47 10.65
C PHE A 148 -23.53 10.68 9.79
N SER A 149 -24.00 10.44 8.57
CA SER A 149 -24.35 11.50 7.61
C SER A 149 -25.47 12.42 8.12
N GLY A 150 -26.41 11.90 8.91
CA GLY A 150 -27.53 12.66 9.46
C GLY A 150 -27.14 13.68 10.54
N VAL A 151 -25.98 13.50 11.19
CA VAL A 151 -25.50 14.35 12.28
C VAL A 151 -24.29 15.21 11.88
N HIS A 152 -23.52 14.78 10.89
CA HIS A 152 -22.33 15.51 10.42
C HIS A 152 -22.68 16.64 9.47
N LYS A 153 -22.07 17.82 9.67
CA LYS A 153 -22.28 19.00 8.83
C LYS A 153 -20.96 19.53 8.29
N VAL A 154 -20.86 19.64 6.96
CA VAL A 154 -19.71 20.22 6.29
C VAL A 154 -19.93 21.72 6.05
N ASN A 155 -19.10 22.56 6.67
CA ASN A 155 -19.12 24.01 6.50
C ASN A 155 -17.80 24.58 5.96
N LYS A 156 -16.71 23.85 6.10
CA LYS A 156 -15.38 24.19 5.58
C LYS A 156 -14.64 22.92 5.19
N GLU A 157 -13.55 23.07 4.44
CA GLU A 157 -12.73 21.93 3.97
C GLU A 157 -12.24 21.05 5.13
N ASP A 158 -11.89 21.63 6.29
CA ASP A 158 -11.45 20.86 7.47
C ASP A 158 -12.54 19.91 8.02
N ASP A 159 -13.82 20.18 7.72
CA ASP A 159 -14.94 19.31 8.12
C ASP A 159 -15.12 18.13 7.14
N PHE A 160 -14.40 18.12 6.02
CA PHE A 160 -14.51 17.13 4.94
C PHE A 160 -13.12 16.69 4.48
N PHE A 161 -12.48 15.86 5.29
CA PHE A 161 -11.07 15.56 5.13
C PHE A 161 -10.76 14.74 3.88
N GLU A 162 -11.68 13.90 3.40
CA GLU A 162 -11.57 13.20 2.12
C GLU A 162 -11.34 14.20 0.97
N LEU A 163 -12.10 15.30 0.93
CA LEU A 163 -11.96 16.35 -0.07
C LEU A 163 -10.62 17.08 0.08
N HIS A 164 -10.19 17.30 1.32
CA HIS A 164 -8.87 17.87 1.62
C HIS A 164 -7.73 17.00 1.07
N VAL A 165 -7.81 15.68 1.27
CA VAL A 165 -6.86 14.69 0.75
C VAL A 165 -6.85 14.68 -0.78
N ALA A 166 -8.03 14.73 -1.41
CA ALA A 166 -8.14 14.81 -2.86
C ALA A 166 -7.45 16.07 -3.42
N ARG A 167 -7.66 17.24 -2.79
CA ARG A 167 -6.99 18.48 -3.16
C ARG A 167 -5.47 18.38 -3.03
N ILE A 168 -4.96 17.91 -1.89
CA ILE A 168 -3.51 17.75 -1.67
C ILE A 168 -2.92 16.79 -2.69
N THR A 169 -3.60 15.68 -2.97
CA THR A 169 -3.14 14.70 -3.96
C THR A 169 -3.05 15.32 -5.36
N LEU A 170 -4.00 16.16 -5.76
CA LEU A 170 -3.92 16.92 -7.02
C LEU A 170 -2.74 17.90 -7.05
N GLU A 171 -2.43 18.57 -5.94
CA GLU A 171 -1.27 19.47 -5.84
C GLU A 171 0.04 18.69 -5.96
N LEU A 172 0.19 17.57 -5.24
CA LEU A 172 1.37 16.69 -5.30
C LEU A 172 1.56 16.03 -6.67
N ALA A 173 0.47 15.78 -7.39
CA ALA A 173 0.48 15.27 -8.76
C ALA A 173 0.89 16.36 -9.79
N GLY A 174 0.88 17.64 -9.38
CA GLY A 174 1.09 18.78 -10.26
C GLY A 174 -0.10 19.04 -11.19
N PHE A 175 -1.31 18.60 -10.80
CA PHE A 175 -2.56 18.82 -11.54
C PHE A 175 -3.31 20.06 -11.06
N LEU A 176 -3.11 20.44 -9.81
CA LEU A 176 -3.64 21.65 -9.21
C LEU A 176 -2.50 22.55 -8.75
N ARG A 177 -2.64 23.86 -8.95
CA ARG A 177 -1.74 24.86 -8.36
C ARG A 177 -2.55 25.95 -7.69
N LYS A 178 -2.03 26.49 -6.60
CA LYS A 178 -2.58 27.66 -5.92
C LYS A 178 -1.64 28.84 -6.09
N THR A 179 -2.13 29.95 -6.63
CA THR A 179 -1.35 31.19 -6.77
C THR A 179 -2.24 32.40 -6.57
N LYS A 180 -1.71 33.43 -5.91
CA LYS A 180 -2.45 34.67 -5.58
C LYS A 180 -3.84 34.41 -4.96
N GLY A 181 -3.93 33.40 -4.10
CA GLY A 181 -5.18 33.03 -3.41
C GLY A 181 -6.24 32.37 -4.29
N ARG A 182 -5.89 31.84 -5.45
CA ARG A 182 -6.81 31.10 -6.33
C ARG A 182 -6.20 29.76 -6.79
N PHE A 183 -7.04 28.76 -6.97
CA PHE A 183 -6.70 27.45 -7.52
C PHE A 183 -6.87 27.43 -9.03
N TYR A 184 -5.93 26.77 -9.71
CA TYR A 184 -5.93 26.60 -11.16
C TYR A 184 -5.58 25.17 -11.51
N VAL A 185 -6.30 24.62 -12.49
CA VAL A 185 -5.91 23.40 -13.18
C VAL A 185 -4.66 23.66 -14.01
N THR A 186 -3.70 22.75 -13.98
CA THR A 186 -2.45 22.91 -14.72
C THR A 186 -2.58 22.43 -16.18
N LYS A 187 -1.71 22.94 -17.06
CA LYS A 187 -1.59 22.44 -18.45
C LYS A 187 -1.29 20.94 -18.51
N LYS A 188 -0.62 20.40 -17.48
CA LYS A 188 -0.33 18.96 -17.36
C LYS A 188 -1.63 18.17 -17.26
N TYR A 189 -2.52 18.56 -16.36
CA TYR A 189 -3.84 17.93 -16.23
C TYR A 189 -4.62 18.04 -17.54
N GLN A 190 -4.78 19.26 -18.07
CA GLN A 190 -5.55 19.52 -19.30
C GLN A 190 -5.06 18.66 -20.48
N LYS A 191 -3.74 18.51 -20.64
CA LYS A 191 -3.16 17.68 -21.71
C LYS A 191 -3.54 16.20 -21.57
N ILE A 192 -3.51 15.67 -20.35
CA ILE A 192 -3.81 14.25 -20.10
C ILE A 192 -5.31 14.02 -20.24
N ASP A 193 -6.11 14.88 -19.66
CA ASP A 193 -7.57 14.81 -19.70
C ASP A 193 -8.10 14.87 -21.15
N ASN A 194 -7.62 15.82 -21.96
CA ASN A 194 -8.01 15.92 -23.37
C ASN A 194 -7.62 14.69 -24.22
N ASN A 195 -6.55 13.98 -23.86
CA ASN A 195 -6.04 12.86 -24.65
C ASN A 195 -6.57 11.50 -24.19
N PHE A 196 -6.74 11.34 -22.87
CA PHE A 196 -6.96 10.04 -22.24
C PHE A 196 -8.09 10.07 -21.19
N GLY A 197 -8.65 11.24 -20.90
CA GLY A 197 -9.64 11.44 -19.86
C GLY A 197 -9.18 10.93 -18.49
N VAL A 198 -10.15 10.53 -17.68
CA VAL A 198 -9.88 10.00 -16.34
C VAL A 198 -9.07 8.68 -16.36
N LYS A 199 -9.09 7.93 -17.46
CA LYS A 199 -8.25 6.73 -17.67
C LYS A 199 -6.75 7.03 -17.67
N GLY A 200 -6.35 8.23 -18.08
CA GLY A 200 -4.96 8.71 -18.00
C GLY A 200 -4.65 9.48 -16.71
N ILE A 201 -5.66 10.09 -16.08
CA ILE A 201 -5.51 10.82 -14.81
C ILE A 201 -5.30 9.85 -13.63
N TYR A 202 -6.11 8.79 -13.57
CA TYR A 202 -6.12 7.87 -12.43
C TYR A 202 -4.73 7.25 -12.12
N PRO A 203 -3.96 6.71 -13.09
CA PRO A 203 -2.64 6.16 -12.80
C PRO A 203 -1.69 7.14 -12.11
N ILE A 204 -1.74 8.42 -12.48
CA ILE A 204 -0.91 9.46 -11.87
C ILE A 204 -1.39 9.80 -10.46
N ILE A 205 -2.71 9.85 -10.23
CA ILE A 205 -3.30 10.02 -8.90
C ILE A 205 -2.92 8.86 -7.99
N PHE A 206 -3.10 7.62 -8.45
CA PHE A 206 -2.74 6.41 -7.72
C PHE A 206 -1.25 6.42 -7.31
N LYS A 207 -0.34 6.62 -8.27
CA LYS A 207 1.11 6.70 -7.99
C LYS A 207 1.46 7.83 -7.02
N THR A 208 0.81 8.98 -7.15
CA THR A 208 1.01 10.13 -6.27
C THR A 208 0.54 9.82 -4.84
N TYR A 209 -0.63 9.19 -4.70
CA TYR A 209 -1.18 8.81 -3.42
C TYR A 209 -0.30 7.79 -2.69
N CYS A 210 0.22 6.78 -3.40
CA CYS A 210 1.08 5.77 -2.78
C CYS A 210 2.46 6.32 -2.38
N ARG A 211 3.08 7.19 -3.20
CA ARG A 211 4.48 7.63 -2.98
C ARG A 211 4.66 8.98 -2.31
N LYS A 212 3.77 9.94 -2.55
CA LYS A 212 4.00 11.36 -2.19
C LYS A 212 3.09 11.84 -1.08
N PHE A 213 1.83 11.40 -1.08
CA PHE A 213 0.91 11.75 0.00
C PHE A 213 1.29 10.96 1.26
N ASN A 214 1.44 11.63 2.41
CA ASN A 214 1.70 10.96 3.69
C ASN A 214 0.38 10.41 4.25
N TRP A 215 0.24 9.09 4.34
CA TRP A 215 -1.00 8.45 4.79
C TRP A 215 -1.33 8.77 6.24
N GLY A 216 -0.32 8.94 7.10
CA GLY A 216 -0.51 9.33 8.50
C GLY A 216 -1.05 10.75 8.68
N TYR A 217 -0.99 11.61 7.64
CA TYR A 217 -1.56 12.97 7.70
C TYR A 217 -3.06 12.97 7.99
N TRP A 218 -3.76 11.88 7.62
CA TRP A 218 -5.20 11.78 7.73
C TRP A 218 -5.65 11.24 9.11
N ASP A 219 -4.75 10.84 10.01
CA ASP A 219 -5.11 10.30 11.32
C ASP A 219 -4.23 10.82 12.46
N ARG A 220 -4.40 10.18 13.63
CA ARG A 220 -3.71 10.50 14.87
C ARG A 220 -2.93 9.29 15.40
N TYR A 221 -2.71 8.28 14.56
CA TYR A 221 -1.83 7.16 14.94
C TYR A 221 -0.37 7.61 14.92
N SER A 222 0.50 6.81 15.52
CA SER A 222 1.94 7.00 15.43
C SER A 222 2.41 7.01 13.97
N ASP A 223 3.61 7.56 13.77
CA ASP A 223 4.27 7.47 12.48
C ASP A 223 4.62 6.00 12.23
N THR A 224 4.02 5.42 11.20
CA THR A 224 4.16 3.99 10.87
C THR A 224 4.47 3.87 9.38
N PRO A 225 5.68 4.28 8.96
CA PRO A 225 6.05 4.35 7.56
C PRO A 225 5.95 2.99 6.87
N LEU A 226 6.15 1.88 7.59
CA LEU A 226 6.09 0.53 7.03
C LEU A 226 4.73 0.20 6.42
N ILE A 227 3.62 0.69 6.98
CA ILE A 227 2.26 0.47 6.41
C ILE A 227 2.18 1.05 5.00
N GLN A 228 2.63 2.29 4.81
CA GLN A 228 2.60 2.94 3.49
C GLN A 228 3.67 2.36 2.55
N GLN A 229 4.87 2.09 3.05
CA GLN A 229 5.95 1.45 2.28
C GLN A 229 5.51 0.09 1.71
N SER A 230 4.66 -0.62 2.46
CA SER A 230 4.15 -1.94 2.11
C SER A 230 2.86 -1.93 1.27
N PHE A 231 2.48 -0.80 0.67
CA PHE A 231 1.22 -0.70 -0.10
C PHE A 231 1.10 -1.79 -1.18
N LEU A 232 2.21 -2.15 -1.83
CA LEU A 232 2.21 -3.17 -2.88
C LEU A 232 2.01 -4.58 -2.31
N PHE A 233 2.48 -4.83 -1.08
CA PHE A 233 2.14 -6.06 -0.36
C PHE A 233 0.66 -6.10 0.02
N ALA A 234 0.07 -4.97 0.43
CA ALA A 234 -1.37 -4.87 0.66
C ALA A 234 -2.19 -5.17 -0.62
N LEU A 235 -1.74 -4.70 -1.79
CA LEU A 235 -2.35 -5.06 -3.08
C LEU A 235 -2.21 -6.55 -3.37
N TYR A 236 -1.08 -7.17 -3.02
CA TYR A 236 -0.89 -8.60 -3.14
C TYR A 236 -1.84 -9.38 -2.22
N LEU A 237 -2.04 -8.95 -0.97
CA LEU A 237 -3.06 -9.56 -0.09
C LEU A 237 -4.47 -9.41 -0.70
N LEU A 238 -4.79 -8.26 -1.31
CA LEU A 238 -6.05 -8.07 -2.03
C LEU A 238 -6.19 -9.00 -3.25
N LYS A 239 -5.08 -9.28 -3.95
CA LYS A 239 -5.05 -10.30 -5.01
C LYS A 239 -5.38 -11.70 -4.47
N GLN A 240 -4.84 -12.06 -3.30
CA GLN A 240 -4.97 -13.40 -2.73
C GLN A 240 -6.36 -13.67 -2.12
N HIS A 241 -6.95 -12.68 -1.46
CA HIS A 241 -8.17 -12.88 -0.68
C HIS A 241 -9.40 -12.13 -1.22
N GLY A 242 -9.20 -11.16 -2.11
CA GLY A 242 -10.21 -10.20 -2.51
C GLY A 242 -11.17 -10.65 -3.61
N GLU A 243 -11.07 -11.88 -4.14
CA GLU A 243 -12.06 -12.38 -5.12
C GLU A 243 -13.47 -12.50 -4.52
N LYS A 244 -13.54 -12.80 -3.22
CA LYS A 244 -14.78 -12.85 -2.43
C LYS A 244 -14.73 -11.84 -1.29
N MET A 245 -15.89 -11.56 -0.71
CA MET A 245 -15.98 -10.75 0.51
C MET A 245 -15.27 -11.45 1.67
N THR A 246 -14.16 -10.87 2.11
CA THR A 246 -13.29 -11.42 3.15
C THR A 246 -13.09 -10.41 4.26
N PHE A 247 -13.11 -10.87 5.51
CA PHE A 247 -12.89 -10.02 6.69
C PHE A 247 -11.52 -9.34 6.66
N THR A 248 -11.45 -8.07 7.07
CA THR A 248 -10.18 -7.33 7.13
C THR A 248 -9.16 -7.99 8.06
N SER A 249 -9.63 -8.70 9.10
CA SER A 249 -8.77 -9.45 10.02
C SER A 249 -7.87 -10.46 9.33
N VAL A 250 -8.29 -11.07 8.22
CA VAL A 250 -7.45 -12.00 7.44
C VAL A 250 -6.25 -11.26 6.86
N TYR A 251 -6.49 -10.06 6.30
CA TYR A 251 -5.43 -9.22 5.74
C TYR A 251 -4.49 -8.70 6.83
N GLU A 252 -5.04 -8.33 7.99
CA GLU A 252 -4.27 -7.89 9.16
C GLU A 252 -3.38 -9.03 9.68
N ASP A 253 -3.91 -10.25 9.78
CA ASP A 253 -3.18 -11.44 10.24
C ASP A 253 -2.03 -11.79 9.29
N ASP A 254 -2.28 -11.77 7.98
CA ASP A 254 -1.26 -12.06 6.97
C ASP A 254 -0.20 -10.95 6.91
N PHE A 255 -0.60 -9.69 7.08
CA PHE A 255 0.35 -8.59 7.19
C PHE A 255 1.23 -8.72 8.44
N LEU A 256 0.66 -9.02 9.61
CA LEU A 256 1.44 -9.22 10.83
C LEU A 256 2.34 -10.46 10.77
N ARG A 257 1.92 -11.50 10.06
CA ARG A 257 2.77 -12.68 9.83
C ARG A 257 3.99 -12.33 8.97
N ALA A 258 3.79 -11.56 7.91
CA ALA A 258 4.87 -11.08 7.05
C ALA A 258 5.74 -10.04 7.75
N PHE A 259 5.12 -9.15 8.51
CA PHE A 259 5.73 -7.95 9.05
C PHE A 259 5.47 -7.75 10.56
N PRO A 260 5.92 -8.68 11.42
CA PRO A 260 5.67 -8.58 12.85
C PRO A 260 6.40 -7.40 13.53
N MET A 261 7.53 -6.93 13.00
CA MET A 261 8.26 -5.75 13.50
C MET A 261 7.48 -4.43 13.37
N VAL A 262 6.37 -4.39 12.63
CA VAL A 262 5.51 -3.19 12.54
C VAL A 262 4.95 -2.81 13.91
N LEU A 263 4.86 -3.77 14.84
CA LEU A 263 4.41 -3.53 16.20
C LEU A 263 5.41 -2.69 17.00
N ASP A 264 6.69 -2.66 16.63
CA ASP A 264 7.71 -1.82 17.25
C ASP A 264 7.50 -0.33 16.90
N GLU A 265 6.76 -0.02 15.83
CA GLU A 265 6.36 1.34 15.41
C GLU A 265 5.04 1.81 16.09
N MET A 266 4.38 0.92 16.84
CA MET A 266 3.12 1.23 17.53
C MET A 266 3.41 1.76 18.93
N GLU A 267 2.76 2.87 19.28
CA GLU A 267 2.79 3.36 20.65
C GLU A 267 1.93 2.47 21.57
N GLU A 268 2.47 2.12 22.73
CA GLU A 268 1.68 1.51 23.81
C GLU A 268 0.68 2.55 24.36
N GLY A 269 -0.61 2.30 24.12
CA GLY A 269 -1.69 3.16 24.60
C GLY A 269 -2.29 2.66 25.91
N SER A 270 -3.00 3.53 26.63
CA SER A 270 -3.72 3.15 27.86
C SER A 270 -4.95 2.26 27.63
N TYR A 271 -5.41 2.15 26.39
CA TYR A 271 -6.68 1.49 26.03
C TYR A 271 -6.53 0.30 25.09
N PHE A 272 -5.45 0.26 24.31
CA PHE A 272 -5.21 -0.76 23.29
C PHE A 272 -3.77 -1.23 23.36
N SER A 273 -3.59 -2.53 23.18
CA SER A 273 -2.27 -3.12 22.94
C SER A 273 -1.68 -2.63 21.61
N PRO A 274 -0.35 -2.72 21.41
CA PRO A 274 0.28 -2.42 20.12
C PRO A 274 -0.37 -3.16 18.94
N GLU A 275 -0.76 -4.41 19.11
CA GLU A 275 -1.43 -5.19 18.07
C GLU A 275 -2.83 -4.66 17.74
N GLU A 276 -3.64 -4.34 18.75
CA GLU A 276 -4.97 -3.75 18.53
C GLU A 276 -4.87 -2.36 17.86
N SER A 277 -3.91 -1.53 18.30
CA SER A 277 -3.60 -0.24 17.67
C SER A 277 -3.21 -0.42 16.21
N PHE A 278 -2.33 -1.39 15.91
CA PHE A 278 -1.95 -1.72 14.54
C PHE A 278 -3.16 -2.14 13.71
N ARG A 279 -4.00 -3.06 14.20
CA ARG A 279 -5.16 -3.57 13.44
C ARG A 279 -6.14 -2.45 13.09
N HIS A 280 -6.43 -1.55 14.03
CA HIS A 280 -7.24 -0.38 13.76
C HIS A 280 -6.57 0.57 12.75
N CYS A 281 -5.27 0.83 12.91
CA CYS A 281 -4.50 1.67 11.99
C CYS A 281 -4.47 1.08 10.57
N TYR A 282 -4.22 -0.22 10.44
CA TYR A 282 -4.18 -0.95 9.17
C TYR A 282 -5.54 -0.93 8.47
N CYS A 283 -6.62 -1.28 9.17
CA CYS A 283 -7.96 -1.22 8.60
C CYS A 283 -8.30 0.19 8.10
N PHE A 284 -7.90 1.22 8.84
CA PHE A 284 -8.18 2.60 8.45
C PHE A 284 -7.31 3.06 7.28
N ARG A 285 -5.97 3.00 7.41
CA ARG A 285 -5.03 3.49 6.39
C ARG A 285 -5.07 2.64 5.12
N VAL A 286 -5.09 1.31 5.24
CA VAL A 286 -5.00 0.39 4.11
C VAL A 286 -6.38 0.08 3.54
N CYS A 287 -7.29 -0.48 4.33
CA CYS A 287 -8.56 -0.97 3.76
C CYS A 287 -9.47 0.19 3.34
N GLN A 288 -9.74 1.15 4.23
CA GLN A 288 -10.69 2.23 3.96
C GLN A 288 -10.06 3.34 3.10
N ARG A 289 -8.90 3.85 3.51
CA ARG A 289 -8.32 5.08 2.95
C ARG A 289 -7.43 4.87 1.75
N PHE A 290 -6.99 3.64 1.50
CA PHE A 290 -6.26 3.29 0.29
C PHE A 290 -7.09 2.42 -0.65
N LEU A 291 -7.42 1.18 -0.26
CA LEU A 291 -8.07 0.23 -1.16
C LEU A 291 -9.47 0.71 -1.58
N VAL A 292 -10.32 1.10 -0.62
CA VAL A 292 -11.68 1.57 -0.92
C VAL A 292 -11.67 2.99 -1.50
N PHE A 293 -10.92 3.92 -0.90
CA PHE A 293 -10.87 5.32 -1.36
C PHE A 293 -10.35 5.49 -2.79
N LEU A 294 -9.41 4.63 -3.23
CA LEU A 294 -8.93 4.57 -4.61
C LEU A 294 -9.77 3.64 -5.50
N GLY A 295 -10.86 3.06 -4.99
CA GLY A 295 -11.81 2.25 -5.76
C GLY A 295 -11.33 0.84 -6.11
N LEU A 296 -10.24 0.36 -5.49
CA LEU A 296 -9.69 -0.98 -5.71
C LEU A 296 -10.47 -2.07 -4.98
N ALA A 297 -11.17 -1.71 -3.91
CA ALA A 297 -12.05 -2.59 -3.17
C ALA A 297 -13.39 -1.93 -2.82
N GLU A 298 -14.42 -2.74 -2.67
CA GLU A 298 -15.66 -2.41 -1.99
C GLU A 298 -15.59 -2.90 -0.54
N LEU A 299 -16.33 -2.24 0.37
CA LEU A 299 -16.34 -2.54 1.79
C LEU A 299 -17.76 -2.73 2.30
N GLU A 300 -17.95 -3.79 3.08
CA GLU A 300 -19.18 -4.12 3.77
C GLU A 300 -18.96 -3.96 5.29
N VAL A 301 -19.85 -3.22 5.93
CA VAL A 301 -19.86 -3.05 7.39
C VAL A 301 -20.71 -4.14 8.02
N ILE A 302 -20.09 -4.96 8.86
CA ILE A 302 -20.77 -5.95 9.69
C ILE A 302 -20.99 -5.34 11.07
N LYS A 303 -22.25 -4.99 11.38
CA LYS A 303 -22.63 -4.51 12.71
C LYS A 303 -22.58 -5.67 13.71
N GLY A 304 -21.79 -5.53 14.79
CA GLY A 304 -21.79 -6.49 15.89
C GLY A 304 -22.94 -6.28 16.86
N ASP A 305 -23.02 -7.11 17.91
CA ASP A 305 -24.08 -7.06 18.93
C ASP A 305 -24.06 -5.78 19.79
N LYS A 306 -22.96 -5.00 19.74
CA LYS A 306 -22.82 -3.71 20.41
C LYS A 306 -22.51 -2.62 19.37
N ASP A 307 -23.08 -1.43 19.55
CA ASP A 307 -22.98 -0.30 18.60
C ASP A 307 -21.56 0.15 18.26
N TYR A 308 -20.57 -0.18 19.10
CA TYR A 308 -19.16 0.20 18.91
C TYR A 308 -18.27 -0.88 18.30
N THR A 309 -18.76 -2.11 18.11
CA THR A 309 -17.99 -3.19 17.48
C THR A 309 -18.40 -3.32 16.00
N LYS A 310 -17.70 -2.59 15.11
CA LYS A 310 -17.84 -2.74 13.67
C LYS A 310 -16.73 -3.64 13.14
N GLN A 311 -17.11 -4.70 12.42
CA GLN A 311 -16.19 -5.49 11.61
C GLN A 311 -16.38 -5.12 10.15
N TYR A 312 -15.36 -5.37 9.34
CA TYR A 312 -15.37 -5.01 7.93
C TYR A 312 -15.02 -6.21 7.09
N LYS A 313 -15.69 -6.33 5.95
CA LYS A 313 -15.27 -7.19 4.85
C LYS A 313 -14.93 -6.35 3.65
N ILE A 314 -13.95 -6.79 2.87
CA ILE A 314 -13.61 -6.16 1.59
C ILE A 314 -13.57 -7.19 0.47
N LYS A 315 -13.87 -6.73 -0.74
CA LYS A 315 -13.75 -7.48 -1.98
C LYS A 315 -13.16 -6.56 -3.05
N ARG A 316 -12.27 -7.09 -3.88
CA ARG A 316 -11.63 -6.30 -4.95
C ARG A 316 -12.62 -5.99 -6.07
N THR A 317 -12.48 -4.81 -6.66
CA THR A 317 -13.29 -4.37 -7.81
C THR A 317 -12.57 -4.72 -9.13
N PRO A 318 -13.25 -4.64 -10.29
CA PRO A 318 -12.58 -4.75 -11.59
C PRO A 318 -11.50 -3.68 -11.83
N LEU A 319 -11.55 -2.56 -11.11
CA LEU A 319 -10.52 -1.53 -11.19
C LEU A 319 -9.17 -2.03 -10.67
N PHE A 320 -9.16 -2.92 -9.68
CA PHE A 320 -7.93 -3.54 -9.20
C PHE A 320 -7.13 -4.20 -10.33
N ASP A 321 -7.78 -5.07 -11.11
CA ASP A 321 -7.12 -5.78 -12.21
C ASP A 321 -6.74 -4.85 -13.37
N ALA A 322 -7.43 -3.72 -13.54
CA ALA A 322 -7.07 -2.71 -14.53
C ALA A 322 -5.85 -1.87 -14.12
N VAL A 323 -5.58 -1.74 -12.81
CA VAL A 323 -4.54 -0.86 -12.25
C VAL A 323 -3.21 -1.58 -12.11
N VAL A 324 -3.22 -2.81 -11.58
CA VAL A 324 -1.99 -3.56 -11.25
C VAL A 324 -2.03 -4.96 -11.83
N HIS A 325 -0.95 -5.33 -12.53
CA HIS A 325 -0.73 -6.66 -13.08
C HIS A 325 0.44 -7.30 -12.34
N PHE A 326 0.20 -8.49 -11.78
CA PHE A 326 1.23 -9.27 -11.10
C PHE A 326 1.81 -10.30 -12.07
N ASN A 327 3.11 -10.18 -12.35
CA ASN A 327 3.84 -10.96 -13.35
C ASN A 327 4.58 -12.16 -12.74
N PHE A 328 4.20 -12.58 -11.53
CA PHE A 328 4.74 -13.80 -10.93
C PHE A 328 4.54 -14.95 -11.92
N LEU A 329 5.64 -15.38 -12.53
CA LEU A 329 5.63 -16.44 -13.53
C LEU A 329 4.83 -17.62 -12.96
N ASP A 330 3.87 -18.13 -13.74
CA ASP A 330 3.29 -19.44 -13.50
C ASP A 330 4.44 -20.40 -13.16
N PRO A 331 4.41 -21.14 -12.03
CA PRO A 331 5.48 -22.04 -11.62
C PRO A 331 6.01 -22.97 -12.73
N LYS A 332 5.20 -23.21 -13.78
CA LYS A 332 5.60 -23.96 -14.98
C LYS A 332 6.68 -23.29 -15.84
N ASN A 333 6.87 -21.97 -15.75
CA ASN A 333 7.82 -21.20 -16.58
C ASN A 333 9.18 -20.95 -15.92
N TYR A 334 9.40 -21.42 -14.69
CA TYR A 334 10.67 -21.26 -13.96
C TYR A 334 11.88 -21.90 -14.69
N LYS A 335 11.63 -22.87 -15.58
CA LYS A 335 12.69 -23.55 -16.36
C LYS A 335 13.31 -22.69 -17.47
N THR A 336 12.68 -21.59 -17.89
CA THR A 336 13.08 -20.87 -19.11
C THR A 336 13.96 -19.66 -18.83
N MET A 337 13.96 -19.09 -17.62
CA MET A 337 14.84 -17.96 -17.28
C MET A 337 16.24 -18.41 -16.83
N HIS A 338 16.36 -19.55 -16.15
CA HIS A 338 17.67 -20.06 -15.72
C HIS A 338 18.53 -20.67 -16.85
N SER A 339 17.96 -20.90 -18.04
CA SER A 339 18.73 -21.37 -19.20
C SER A 339 19.44 -20.25 -19.97
N ASN A 340 19.06 -18.98 -19.76
CA ASN A 340 19.65 -17.84 -20.46
C ASN A 340 20.76 -17.13 -19.69
N ILE A 341 20.91 -17.37 -18.38
CA ILE A 341 22.03 -16.82 -17.59
C ILE A 341 23.32 -17.62 -17.82
N HIS A 342 23.24 -18.89 -18.22
CA HIS A 342 24.41 -19.72 -18.53
C HIS A 342 24.91 -19.66 -19.99
N LYS A 343 24.28 -18.87 -20.86
CA LYS A 343 24.72 -18.73 -22.27
C LYS A 343 25.43 -17.41 -22.59
N GLY A 344 25.66 -16.54 -21.59
CA GLY A 344 26.27 -15.22 -21.79
C GLY A 344 27.78 -15.11 -21.59
N ASN A 345 28.44 -16.12 -21.01
CA ASN A 345 29.89 -16.07 -20.70
C ASN A 345 30.65 -17.20 -21.39
N LEU A 346 30.69 -17.18 -22.71
CA LEU A 346 31.68 -17.88 -23.54
C LEU A 346 31.64 -17.25 -24.94
N HIS A 347 32.34 -16.13 -25.11
CA HIS A 347 33.08 -15.78 -26.33
C HIS A 347 34.14 -14.73 -26.03
#